data_AF-A0A4V2Y769-F1
#
_entry.id   AF-A0A4V2Y769-F1
#
_cell.length_a   1.000
_cell.length_b   1.000
_cell.length_c   1.000
_cell.angle_alpha   90.00
_cell.angle_beta   90.00
_cell.angle_gamma   90.00
#
_symmetry.space_group_name_H-M   'P 1'
#
loop_
_entity.id
_entity.type
_entity.pdbx_description
1 polymer ?
#
loop_
_entity_poly.entity_id
_entity_poly.type
_entity_poly.pdbx_seq_one_letter_code
_entity_poly.pdbx_strand_id
1 'polypeptide(L)'
;MSEDHGLVQAVESQFESWLRGKGSWDPPTEKTGYFAGPRGQELLVVHRDGADGHSLRLRLTETGANGSWRTNLTAHQSADAESWLGLRVENPGGKPAKVPRLAAYLLDALKLHDGGTWLSASPRRVFGPDVEQVAEEVTDVDRQGLYFVAGTDEQLPFDSFADKVGHWTHDTRGMAQVVVLDPAATRQFEEILGPSHAVSPWTIRTFDTDVDPAVPADGRRHRILSTGRLLGRDGTVRSILGRATRLHAVQRPQPARFSPVHRALSRLEDKLLVDDLLPSTTPEPEAPSEVTPVQEPVAPTALIQVEGINGETTFHDEQIELVKEVLGIANIDREALTEIRNRADHASRSTNAIERVTRQLQERLERIEELELERDIMQEASEEQELELAVSLADQAKLADEVRWLRRRLAASGDAENAYRLLPEEETSRYPGDFAELVDMLATKSGEGVVFSGDEEIVRELAEHDTIGRVAGVTWDCVLVLCDYVRAREAGDHTHGLRQYLENTPQGYRAVSPKKFAAKETARTMQEWGDQRRFPAPTHVDTTGETVMEAHLKLGKVGMISPRMYYLDNYTQDGKVYIGYIGTHRRNTQTN
;
A
#
# COMPACT_ATOMS: atom_id res chain seq x y z
N MET A 1 16.44 -35.24 9.84
CA MET A 1 15.85 -35.58 8.52
C MET A 1 14.48 -34.96 8.51
N SER A 2 14.36 -33.76 7.93
CA SER A 2 13.11 -33.01 7.88
C SER A 2 12.27 -33.56 6.75
N GLU A 3 11.07 -34.06 7.05
CA GLU A 3 10.07 -34.39 6.03
C GLU A 3 9.73 -33.10 5.29
N ASP A 4 10.11 -33.02 4.03
CA ASP A 4 9.81 -31.90 3.13
C ASP A 4 8.32 -31.99 2.77
N HIS A 5 7.48 -31.47 3.67
CA HIS A 5 6.05 -31.33 3.42
C HIS A 5 5.88 -30.33 2.27
N GLY A 6 5.17 -30.72 1.21
CA GLY A 6 4.92 -29.85 0.05
C GLY A 6 4.30 -28.52 0.47
N LEU A 7 4.62 -27.43 -0.25
CA LEU A 7 4.17 -26.06 0.05
C LEU A 7 2.68 -26.00 0.38
N VAL A 8 1.84 -26.68 -0.40
CA VAL A 8 0.37 -26.69 -0.22
C VAL A 8 -0.02 -27.25 1.15
N GLN A 9 0.56 -28.37 1.56
CA GLN A 9 0.24 -29.03 2.84
C GLN A 9 0.71 -28.19 4.03
N ALA A 10 1.88 -27.57 3.93
CA ALA A 10 2.39 -26.69 4.97
C ALA A 10 1.51 -25.43 5.12
N VAL A 11 1.10 -24.81 3.99
CA VAL A 11 0.18 -23.67 3.97
C VAL A 11 -1.16 -24.02 4.61
N GLU A 12 -1.72 -25.18 4.27
CA GLU A 12 -2.97 -25.69 4.82
C GLU A 12 -2.87 -25.87 6.35
N SER A 13 -1.83 -26.55 6.83
CA SER A 13 -1.59 -26.78 8.27
C SER A 13 -1.46 -25.48 9.08
N GLN A 14 -0.75 -24.48 8.53
CA GLN A 14 -0.64 -23.16 9.17
C GLN A 14 -1.97 -22.41 9.19
N PHE A 15 -2.78 -22.55 8.14
CA PHE A 15 -4.11 -21.94 8.08
C PHE A 15 -5.07 -22.56 9.10
N GLU A 16 -5.12 -23.88 9.21
CA GLU A 16 -5.91 -24.56 10.24
C GLU A 16 -5.50 -24.14 11.66
N SER A 17 -4.19 -24.10 11.92
CA SER A 17 -3.65 -23.68 13.23
C SER A 17 -4.04 -22.24 13.56
N TRP A 18 -4.11 -21.37 12.55
CA TRP A 18 -4.63 -20.01 12.70
C TRP A 18 -6.14 -19.97 12.99
N LEU A 19 -6.95 -20.80 12.32
CA LEU A 19 -8.40 -20.91 12.58
C LEU A 19 -8.68 -21.42 14.00
N ARG A 20 -7.96 -22.46 14.44
CA ARG A 20 -8.03 -22.99 15.81
C ARG A 20 -7.71 -21.89 16.84
N GLY A 21 -6.69 -21.08 16.58
CA GLY A 21 -6.31 -19.94 17.43
C GLY A 21 -7.28 -18.75 17.42
N LYS A 22 -8.27 -18.70 16.53
CA LYS A 22 -9.26 -17.61 16.40
C LYS A 22 -10.61 -17.93 17.04
N GLY A 23 -10.95 -19.20 17.14
CA GLY A 23 -12.20 -19.62 17.75
C GLY A 23 -12.42 -21.11 17.88
N SER A 24 -11.35 -21.91 17.90
CA SER A 24 -11.39 -23.38 17.96
C SER A 24 -12.26 -23.98 16.86
N TRP A 25 -12.19 -23.42 15.65
CA TRP A 25 -12.87 -23.95 14.48
C TRP A 25 -11.90 -24.79 13.65
N ASP A 26 -12.33 -25.99 13.27
CA ASP A 26 -11.53 -27.01 12.58
C ASP A 26 -12.32 -27.56 11.38
N PRO A 27 -12.50 -26.77 10.31
CA PRO A 27 -13.18 -27.24 9.10
C PRO A 27 -12.28 -28.22 8.33
N PRO A 28 -12.85 -29.16 7.57
CA PRO A 28 -12.06 -30.13 6.79
C PRO A 28 -11.45 -29.45 5.57
N THR A 29 -10.29 -28.81 5.73
CA THR A 29 -9.59 -28.09 4.66
C THR A 29 -9.06 -29.01 3.56
N GLU A 30 -8.97 -30.31 3.82
CA GLU A 30 -8.57 -31.31 2.83
C GLU A 30 -9.62 -31.46 1.71
N LYS A 31 -10.85 -30.98 1.93
CA LYS A 31 -11.98 -31.13 1.02
C LYS A 31 -12.34 -29.79 0.38
N THR A 32 -12.41 -29.79 -0.95
CA THR A 32 -12.97 -28.67 -1.71
C THR A 32 -14.45 -28.47 -1.36
N GLY A 33 -14.84 -27.23 -1.06
CA GLY A 33 -16.23 -26.89 -0.74
C GLY A 33 -16.37 -25.63 0.10
N TYR A 34 -17.62 -25.37 0.51
CA TYR A 34 -17.98 -24.29 1.42
C TYR A 34 -18.27 -24.84 2.82
N PHE A 35 -17.69 -24.20 3.84
CA PHE A 35 -17.86 -24.58 5.24
C PHE A 35 -18.33 -23.38 6.06
N ALA A 36 -19.46 -23.55 6.75
CA ALA A 36 -19.98 -22.55 7.67
C ALA A 36 -19.30 -22.70 9.05
N GLY A 37 -18.81 -21.59 9.57
CA GLY A 37 -18.19 -21.50 10.89
C GLY A 37 -19.18 -21.15 11.99
N PRO A 38 -18.85 -21.42 13.26
CA PRO A 38 -19.77 -21.31 14.40
C PRO A 38 -20.20 -19.88 14.73
N ARG A 39 -19.51 -18.87 14.19
CA ARG A 39 -19.77 -17.43 14.44
C ARG A 39 -20.26 -16.70 13.19
N GLY A 40 -20.91 -17.41 12.25
CA GLY A 40 -21.32 -16.83 10.96
C GLY A 40 -20.15 -16.54 10.02
N GLN A 41 -19.04 -17.25 10.20
CA GLN A 41 -17.89 -17.20 9.31
C GLN A 41 -18.15 -18.15 8.13
N GLU A 42 -17.58 -17.88 6.97
CA GLU A 42 -17.66 -18.76 5.80
C GLU A 42 -16.25 -19.04 5.29
N LEU A 43 -15.92 -20.31 5.08
CA LEU A 43 -14.67 -20.73 4.46
C LEU A 43 -14.96 -21.40 3.13
N LEU A 44 -14.34 -20.90 2.06
CA LEU A 44 -14.21 -21.58 0.79
C LEU A 44 -12.84 -22.24 0.71
N VAL A 45 -12.83 -23.52 0.34
CA VAL A 45 -11.62 -24.30 0.05
C VAL A 45 -11.70 -24.79 -1.38
N VAL A 46 -10.63 -24.58 -2.15
CA VAL A 46 -10.50 -25.10 -3.52
C VAL A 46 -9.12 -25.70 -3.71
N HIS A 47 -9.07 -27.02 -3.88
CA HIS A 47 -7.90 -27.76 -4.35
C HIS A 47 -7.96 -27.95 -5.86
N ARG A 48 -6.80 -27.85 -6.51
CA ARG A 48 -6.63 -28.13 -7.93
C ARG A 48 -5.31 -28.84 -8.16
N ASP A 49 -5.40 -30.04 -8.71
CA ASP A 49 -4.26 -30.76 -9.27
C ASP A 49 -4.26 -30.59 -10.80
N GLY A 50 -3.12 -30.23 -11.35
CA GLY A 50 -2.94 -30.04 -12.80
C GLY A 50 -1.56 -30.46 -13.26
N ALA A 51 -1.36 -30.51 -14.57
CA ALA A 51 -0.04 -30.76 -15.15
C ALA A 51 0.98 -29.65 -14.81
N ASP A 52 0.48 -28.45 -14.48
CA ASP A 52 1.24 -27.27 -14.04
C ASP A 52 1.60 -27.30 -12.53
N GLY A 53 1.08 -28.28 -11.78
CA GLY A 53 1.34 -28.44 -10.34
C GLY A 53 0.08 -28.45 -9.49
N HIS A 54 0.26 -28.30 -8.17
CA HIS A 54 -0.78 -28.38 -7.16
C HIS A 54 -1.12 -26.98 -6.64
N SER A 55 -2.41 -26.62 -6.60
CA SER A 55 -2.86 -25.29 -6.19
C SER A 55 -3.95 -25.37 -5.14
N LEU A 56 -3.89 -24.48 -4.15
CA LEU A 56 -4.86 -24.37 -3.06
C LEU A 56 -5.32 -22.92 -2.93
N ARG A 57 -6.64 -22.71 -2.80
CA ARG A 57 -7.24 -21.44 -2.38
C ARG A 57 -8.07 -21.64 -1.14
N LEU A 58 -7.77 -20.85 -0.12
CA LEU A 58 -8.52 -20.75 1.13
C LEU A 58 -9.04 -19.31 1.24
N ARG A 59 -10.36 -19.14 1.30
CA ARG A 59 -11.00 -17.83 1.47
C ARG A 59 -11.89 -17.85 2.70
N LEU A 60 -11.44 -17.16 3.75
CA LEU A 60 -12.22 -16.92 4.95
C LEU A 60 -12.96 -15.59 4.83
N THR A 61 -14.29 -15.61 4.94
CA THR A 61 -15.16 -14.44 4.99
C THR A 61 -15.73 -14.30 6.40
N GLU A 62 -15.58 -13.13 7.01
CA GLU A 62 -16.04 -12.84 8.36
C GLU A 62 -16.85 -11.56 8.38
N THR A 63 -18.11 -11.65 8.80
CA THR A 63 -18.99 -10.49 8.93
C THR A 63 -19.15 -10.14 10.40
N GLY A 64 -18.76 -8.91 10.77
CA GLY A 64 -18.88 -8.41 12.14
C GLY A 64 -19.28 -6.93 12.19
N ALA A 65 -19.26 -6.34 13.39
CA ALA A 65 -19.64 -4.95 13.62
C ALA A 65 -18.81 -3.93 12.82
N ASN A 66 -17.57 -4.29 12.45
CA ASN A 66 -16.65 -3.44 11.69
C ASN A 66 -16.71 -3.66 10.17
N GLY A 67 -17.70 -4.40 9.68
CA GLY A 67 -17.87 -4.76 8.27
C GLY A 67 -17.50 -6.22 7.97
N SER A 68 -17.58 -6.58 6.68
CA SER A 68 -17.17 -7.88 6.16
C SER A 68 -15.70 -7.84 5.76
N TRP A 69 -14.92 -8.82 6.23
CA TRP A 69 -13.50 -8.99 5.92
C TRP A 69 -13.28 -10.32 5.24
N ARG A 70 -12.45 -10.33 4.20
CA ARG A 70 -12.12 -11.52 3.41
C ARG A 70 -10.61 -11.73 3.41
N THR A 71 -10.18 -12.86 3.96
CA THR A 71 -8.78 -13.30 3.92
C THR A 71 -8.65 -14.37 2.83
N ASN A 72 -7.97 -14.03 1.73
CA ASN A 72 -7.67 -14.93 0.63
C ASN A 72 -6.21 -15.40 0.74
N LEU A 73 -6.00 -16.70 0.94
CA LEU A 73 -4.70 -17.34 0.83
C LEU A 73 -4.72 -18.23 -0.40
N THR A 74 -3.80 -18.00 -1.33
CA THR A 74 -3.60 -18.86 -2.50
C THR A 74 -2.17 -19.36 -2.49
N ALA A 75 -1.97 -20.65 -2.67
CA ALA A 75 -0.66 -21.27 -2.83
C ALA A 75 -0.64 -22.08 -4.13
N HIS A 76 0.50 -22.04 -4.82
CA HIS A 76 0.74 -22.83 -6.01
C HIS A 76 2.11 -23.47 -5.89
N GLN A 77 2.12 -24.79 -5.77
CA GLN A 77 3.32 -25.60 -5.88
C GLN A 77 3.50 -26.01 -7.33
N SER A 78 4.43 -25.35 -8.00
CA SER A 78 4.70 -25.59 -9.42
C SER A 78 5.54 -26.86 -9.62
N ALA A 79 5.32 -27.55 -10.75
CA ALA A 79 6.13 -28.70 -11.15
C ALA A 79 7.36 -28.31 -11.98
N ASP A 80 7.31 -27.17 -12.68
CA ASP A 80 8.28 -26.74 -13.69
C ASP A 80 8.84 -25.32 -13.45
N ALA A 81 8.28 -24.58 -12.50
CA ALA A 81 8.64 -23.20 -12.19
C ALA A 81 8.72 -22.96 -10.67
N GLU A 82 8.90 -21.70 -10.28
CA GLU A 82 8.90 -21.32 -8.87
C GLU A 82 7.51 -21.44 -8.25
N SER A 83 7.48 -22.00 -7.05
CA SER A 83 6.28 -22.09 -6.24
C SER A 83 6.05 -20.77 -5.51
N TRP A 84 4.80 -20.34 -5.37
CA TRP A 84 4.47 -19.06 -4.76
C TRP A 84 3.26 -19.17 -3.83
N LEU A 85 3.17 -18.21 -2.91
CA LEU A 85 1.98 -18.00 -2.10
C LEU A 85 1.59 -16.52 -2.09
N GLY A 86 0.29 -16.27 -2.04
CA GLY A 86 -0.29 -14.94 -1.97
C GLY A 86 -1.31 -14.87 -0.84
N LEU A 87 -1.11 -13.93 0.07
CA LEU A 87 -2.04 -13.64 1.16
C LEU A 87 -2.60 -12.23 0.98
N ARG A 88 -3.91 -12.13 0.80
CA ARG A 88 -4.63 -10.86 0.64
C ARG A 88 -5.73 -10.75 1.68
N VAL A 89 -5.82 -9.59 2.33
CA VAL A 89 -6.94 -9.25 3.19
C VAL A 89 -7.65 -8.05 2.61
N GLU A 90 -8.93 -8.21 2.31
CA GLU A 90 -9.75 -7.21 1.66
C GLU A 90 -11.08 -7.01 2.42
N ASN A 91 -11.68 -5.84 2.23
CA ASN A 91 -13.03 -5.54 2.70
C ASN A 91 -13.70 -4.66 1.64
N PRO A 92 -15.04 -4.71 1.50
CA PRO A 92 -15.76 -3.92 0.49
C PRO A 92 -15.52 -2.41 0.61
N GLY A 93 -15.28 -1.91 1.83
CA GLY A 93 -15.07 -0.47 2.06
C GLY A 93 -13.63 0.01 1.85
N GLY A 94 -12.73 -0.80 1.28
CA GLY A 94 -11.34 -0.42 1.00
C GLY A 94 -10.52 -0.05 2.24
N LYS A 95 -11.00 -0.37 3.45
CA LYS A 95 -10.33 0.01 4.70
C LYS A 95 -8.97 -0.71 4.83
N PRO A 96 -7.94 -0.06 5.39
CA PRO A 96 -6.65 -0.71 5.58
C PRO A 96 -6.79 -1.91 6.53
N ALA A 97 -6.41 -3.10 6.05
CA ALA A 97 -6.36 -4.30 6.85
C ALA A 97 -5.12 -4.30 7.76
N LYS A 98 -5.27 -4.82 8.98
CA LYS A 98 -4.12 -5.23 9.79
C LYS A 98 -3.53 -6.51 9.21
N VAL A 99 -2.21 -6.67 9.32
CA VAL A 99 -1.55 -7.91 8.92
C VAL A 99 -2.07 -9.05 9.80
N PRO A 100 -2.65 -10.13 9.23
CA PRO A 100 -3.15 -11.24 10.02
C PRO A 100 -1.98 -12.02 10.64
N ARG A 101 -2.19 -12.59 11.84
CA ARG A 101 -1.18 -13.47 12.49
C ARG A 101 -0.73 -14.63 11.60
N LEU A 102 -1.60 -15.07 10.69
CA LEU A 102 -1.30 -16.05 9.65
C LEU A 102 -0.02 -15.72 8.86
N ALA A 103 0.27 -14.45 8.58
CA ALA A 103 1.49 -14.07 7.87
C ALA A 103 2.75 -14.47 8.65
N ALA A 104 2.75 -14.29 9.98
CA ALA A 104 3.85 -14.74 10.83
C ALA A 104 3.96 -16.27 10.86
N TYR A 105 2.82 -16.99 10.96
CA TYR A 105 2.82 -18.46 10.97
C TYR A 105 3.41 -19.02 9.67
N LEU A 106 3.08 -18.41 8.52
CA LEU A 106 3.63 -18.80 7.22
C LEU A 106 5.14 -18.51 7.14
N LEU A 107 5.59 -17.32 7.58
CA LEU A 107 7.02 -16.96 7.58
C LEU A 107 7.86 -17.83 8.52
N ASP A 108 7.32 -18.23 9.67
CA ASP A 108 8.03 -19.07 10.64
C ASP A 108 8.10 -20.53 10.18
N ALA A 109 7.09 -21.01 9.43
CA ALA A 109 7.01 -22.40 8.97
C ALA A 109 7.66 -22.63 7.60
N LEU A 110 7.75 -21.61 6.75
CA LEU A 110 8.19 -21.72 5.36
C LEU A 110 9.44 -20.87 5.10
N LYS A 111 10.34 -21.39 4.26
CA LYS A 111 11.47 -20.60 3.72
C LYS A 111 11.00 -19.79 2.51
N LEU A 112 10.41 -18.64 2.78
CA LEU A 112 9.87 -17.74 1.74
C LEU A 112 10.93 -16.73 1.30
N HIS A 113 11.07 -16.55 -0.01
CA HIS A 113 12.05 -15.64 -0.58
C HIS A 113 11.39 -14.45 -1.27
N ASP A 114 12.08 -13.32 -1.28
CA ASP A 114 11.81 -12.12 -2.08
C ASP A 114 13.13 -11.75 -2.78
N GLY A 115 13.20 -12.00 -4.08
CA GLY A 115 14.48 -12.13 -4.78
C GLY A 115 15.35 -13.24 -4.16
N GLY A 116 16.65 -12.97 -3.99
CA GLY A 116 17.58 -13.82 -3.27
C GLY A 116 17.44 -13.79 -1.74
N THR A 117 16.60 -12.92 -1.18
CA THR A 117 16.52 -12.68 0.26
C THR A 117 15.49 -13.56 0.95
N TRP A 118 15.85 -14.21 2.06
CA TRP A 118 14.88 -14.91 2.91
C TRP A 118 14.08 -13.91 3.75
N LEU A 119 12.75 -13.94 3.61
CA LEU A 119 11.80 -13.18 4.43
C LEU A 119 11.73 -13.70 5.87
N SER A 120 11.83 -12.78 6.83
CA SER A 120 11.68 -13.07 8.27
C SER A 120 10.46 -12.37 8.87
N ALA A 121 9.87 -12.99 9.89
CA ALA A 121 8.78 -12.38 10.66
C ALA A 121 9.25 -11.27 11.62
N SER A 122 10.55 -11.16 11.88
CA SER A 122 11.14 -10.17 12.79
C SER A 122 12.39 -9.52 12.18
N PRO A 123 12.75 -8.29 12.60
CA PRO A 123 13.94 -7.62 12.09
C PRO A 123 15.20 -8.45 12.32
N ARG A 124 16.04 -8.55 11.28
CA ARG A 124 17.36 -9.18 11.39
C ARG A 124 18.35 -8.16 11.97
N ARG A 125 19.03 -8.55 13.03
CA ARG A 125 20.16 -7.79 13.59
C ARG A 125 21.40 -8.12 12.75
N VAL A 126 22.07 -7.10 12.24
CA VAL A 126 23.22 -7.24 11.34
C VAL A 126 24.41 -6.55 11.97
N PHE A 127 25.53 -7.28 12.02
CA PHE A 127 26.80 -6.80 12.54
C PHE A 127 27.76 -6.58 11.38
N GLY A 128 28.82 -5.79 11.60
CA GLY A 128 29.78 -5.39 10.55
C GLY A 128 30.13 -6.47 9.51
N PRO A 129 30.55 -7.69 9.90
CA PRO A 129 30.92 -8.73 8.93
C PRO A 129 29.82 -9.17 7.95
N ASP A 130 28.55 -8.98 8.31
CA ASP A 130 27.39 -9.45 7.54
C ASP A 130 26.75 -8.33 6.69
N VAL A 131 27.31 -7.11 6.72
CA VAL A 131 26.73 -5.93 6.05
C VAL A 131 26.80 -6.00 4.52
N GLU A 132 27.82 -6.68 3.97
CA GLU A 132 27.97 -6.87 2.52
C GLU A 132 26.77 -7.62 1.96
N GLN A 133 26.29 -8.64 2.68
CA GLN A 133 25.06 -9.35 2.31
C GLN A 133 23.84 -8.41 2.31
N VAL A 134 23.73 -7.49 3.26
CA VAL A 134 22.61 -6.52 3.26
C VAL A 134 22.68 -5.60 2.06
N ALA A 135 23.88 -5.13 1.69
CA ALA A 135 24.06 -4.31 0.50
C ALA A 135 23.63 -5.07 -0.77
N GLU A 136 24.04 -6.33 -0.91
CA GLU A 136 23.60 -7.20 -2.01
C GLU A 136 22.07 -7.35 -2.05
N GLU A 137 21.44 -7.67 -0.91
CA GLU A 137 19.99 -7.83 -0.80
C GLU A 137 19.22 -6.52 -1.11
N VAL A 138 19.77 -5.36 -0.74
CA VAL A 138 19.19 -4.05 -1.07
C VAL A 138 19.28 -3.78 -2.57
N THR A 139 20.38 -4.16 -3.23
CA THR A 139 20.59 -3.97 -4.68
C THR A 139 20.04 -5.10 -5.55
N ASP A 140 19.40 -6.10 -4.95
CA ASP A 140 18.83 -7.23 -5.67
C ASP A 140 17.74 -6.78 -6.64
N VAL A 141 17.96 -7.06 -7.93
CA VAL A 141 17.07 -6.71 -9.04
C VAL A 141 15.80 -7.57 -9.07
N ASP A 142 15.83 -8.76 -8.47
CA ASP A 142 14.68 -9.65 -8.41
C ASP A 142 13.80 -9.38 -7.17
N ARG A 143 14.26 -8.51 -6.26
CA ARG A 143 13.49 -8.09 -5.08
C ARG A 143 12.26 -7.27 -5.50
N GLN A 144 11.10 -7.67 -5.02
CA GLN A 144 9.83 -6.99 -5.28
C GLN A 144 9.30 -6.22 -4.06
N GLY A 145 9.79 -6.50 -2.87
CA GLY A 145 9.38 -5.83 -1.64
C GLY A 145 10.26 -4.67 -1.20
N LEU A 146 9.71 -3.83 -0.32
CA LEU A 146 10.49 -2.77 0.33
C LEU A 146 11.50 -3.38 1.30
N TYR A 147 12.62 -2.69 1.48
CA TYR A 147 13.67 -3.07 2.41
C TYR A 147 13.93 -1.94 3.39
N PHE A 148 13.64 -2.17 4.66
CA PHE A 148 13.87 -1.20 5.73
C PHE A 148 15.22 -1.46 6.39
N VAL A 149 16.09 -0.46 6.35
CA VAL A 149 17.41 -0.50 6.98
C VAL A 149 17.43 0.55 8.09
N ALA A 150 17.62 0.10 9.33
CA ALA A 150 17.74 0.99 10.48
C ALA A 150 19.21 1.09 10.92
N GLY A 151 19.76 2.31 10.94
CA GLY A 151 21.15 2.57 11.34
C GLY A 151 21.28 2.89 12.83
N THR A 152 22.44 2.60 13.42
CA THR A 152 22.77 2.93 14.81
C THR A 152 24.17 3.52 14.96
N ASP A 153 24.47 4.10 16.12
CA ASP A 153 25.82 4.50 16.51
C ASP A 153 26.12 4.05 17.96
N GLU A 154 27.30 4.38 18.48
CA GLU A 154 27.73 3.99 19.83
C GLU A 154 27.01 4.75 20.97
N GLN A 155 26.12 5.70 20.69
CA GLN A 155 25.51 6.57 21.70
C GLN A 155 24.35 5.92 22.46
N LEU A 156 23.57 5.03 21.81
CA LEU A 156 22.42 4.36 22.44
C LEU A 156 22.53 2.83 22.33
N PRO A 157 21.84 2.08 23.22
CA PRO A 157 21.86 0.62 23.17
C PRO A 157 21.24 0.06 21.89
N PHE A 158 22.05 -0.66 21.12
CA PHE A 158 21.64 -1.34 19.88
C PHE A 158 20.40 -2.21 20.06
N ASP A 159 20.39 -3.10 21.06
CA ASP A 159 19.30 -4.07 21.27
C ASP A 159 17.97 -3.38 21.57
N SER A 160 17.98 -2.32 22.38
CA SER A 160 16.76 -1.57 22.70
C SER A 160 16.17 -0.87 21.48
N PHE A 161 17.02 -0.38 20.57
CA PHE A 161 16.56 0.18 19.31
C PHE A 161 16.05 -0.89 18.36
N ALA A 162 16.74 -2.02 18.26
CA ALA A 162 16.29 -3.15 17.44
C ALA A 162 14.90 -3.67 17.86
N ASP A 163 14.63 -3.74 19.17
CA ASP A 163 13.33 -4.13 19.70
C ASP A 163 12.23 -3.10 19.37
N LYS A 164 12.56 -1.80 19.43
CA LYS A 164 11.65 -0.73 18.98
C LYS A 164 11.35 -0.82 17.48
N VAL A 165 12.36 -1.05 16.65
CA VAL A 165 12.18 -1.27 15.20
C VAL A 165 11.25 -2.46 14.96
N GLY A 166 11.39 -3.55 15.71
CA GLY A 166 10.48 -4.69 15.66
C GLY A 166 9.03 -4.33 16.02
N HIS A 167 8.83 -3.48 17.02
CA HIS A 167 7.51 -2.98 17.37
C HIS A 167 6.88 -2.13 16.25
N TRP A 168 7.65 -1.19 15.70
CA TRP A 168 7.19 -0.28 14.65
C TRP A 168 6.91 -0.99 13.32
N THR A 169 7.68 -2.02 12.99
CA THR A 169 7.57 -2.77 11.72
C THR A 169 6.60 -3.95 11.77
N HIS A 170 5.86 -4.14 12.87
CA HIS A 170 4.91 -5.25 13.01
C HIS A 170 3.91 -5.36 11.83
N ASP A 171 3.44 -4.23 11.30
CA ASP A 171 2.45 -4.20 10.20
C ASP A 171 3.07 -4.32 8.80
N THR A 172 4.36 -4.65 8.72
CA THR A 172 5.12 -4.83 7.47
C THR A 172 5.42 -6.30 7.17
N ARG A 173 5.13 -7.21 8.11
CA ARG A 173 5.42 -8.65 8.00
C ARG A 173 4.87 -9.27 6.73
N GLY A 174 5.73 -9.95 5.98
CA GLY A 174 5.42 -10.60 4.70
C GLY A 174 5.31 -9.62 3.52
N MET A 175 5.52 -8.32 3.75
CA MET A 175 5.52 -7.27 2.74
C MET A 175 6.83 -6.45 2.74
N ALA A 176 7.76 -6.66 3.65
CA ALA A 176 9.05 -6.00 3.61
C ALA A 176 10.09 -6.78 4.39
N GLN A 177 11.35 -6.63 3.98
CA GLN A 177 12.49 -7.03 4.78
C GLN A 177 12.81 -5.91 5.78
N VAL A 178 13.26 -6.27 6.98
CA VAL A 178 13.69 -5.31 7.99
C VAL A 178 15.02 -5.76 8.56
N VAL A 179 15.99 -4.86 8.56
CA VAL A 179 17.27 -5.04 9.23
C VAL A 179 17.61 -3.88 10.14
N VAL A 180 18.39 -4.19 11.17
CA VAL A 180 18.95 -3.20 12.09
C VAL A 180 20.45 -3.40 12.12
N LEU A 181 21.16 -2.39 11.64
CA LEU A 181 22.62 -2.36 11.54
C LEU A 181 23.20 -1.92 12.87
N ASP A 182 24.19 -2.64 13.37
CA ASP A 182 25.02 -2.18 14.49
C ASP A 182 25.88 -0.97 14.07
N PRO A 183 26.60 -0.32 15.01
CA PRO A 183 27.37 0.89 14.68
C PRO A 183 28.46 0.65 13.62
N ALA A 184 29.09 -0.54 13.64
CA ALA A 184 30.11 -0.90 12.66
C ALA A 184 29.49 -1.12 11.26
N ALA A 185 28.40 -1.90 11.18
CA ALA A 185 27.66 -2.13 9.96
C ALA A 185 27.07 -0.84 9.38
N THR A 186 26.60 0.09 10.23
CA THR A 186 26.04 1.36 9.76
C THR A 186 27.07 2.17 8.97
N ARG A 187 28.32 2.24 9.45
CA ARG A 187 29.42 2.91 8.71
C ARG A 187 29.81 2.15 7.46
N GLN A 188 29.98 0.83 7.55
CA GLN A 188 30.39 0.01 6.41
C GLN A 188 29.34 0.00 5.29
N PHE A 189 28.06 0.08 5.63
CA PHE A 189 26.98 0.16 4.65
C PHE A 189 27.08 1.43 3.80
N GLU A 190 27.42 2.58 4.40
CA GLU A 190 27.70 3.82 3.69
C GLU A 190 28.96 3.71 2.81
N GLU A 191 30.01 3.05 3.28
CA GLU A 191 31.22 2.80 2.48
C GLU A 191 30.93 1.97 1.23
N ILE A 192 29.97 1.03 1.30
CA ILE A 192 29.60 0.14 0.18
C ILE A 192 28.67 0.83 -0.82
N LEU A 193 27.55 1.41 -0.37
CA LEU A 193 26.54 2.00 -1.27
C LEU A 193 26.79 3.47 -1.60
N GLY A 194 27.74 4.11 -0.91
CA GLY A 194 28.06 5.52 -1.05
C GLY A 194 27.10 6.46 -0.30
N PRO A 195 27.47 7.75 -0.21
CA PRO A 195 26.78 8.73 0.63
C PRO A 195 25.33 9.00 0.18
N SER A 196 25.03 8.86 -1.11
CA SER A 196 23.66 9.02 -1.63
C SER A 196 22.69 7.96 -1.10
N HIS A 197 23.17 6.77 -0.76
CA HIS A 197 22.40 5.62 -0.28
C HIS A 197 22.66 5.27 1.19
N ALA A 198 23.48 6.06 1.89
CA ALA A 198 23.81 5.87 3.30
C ALA A 198 22.59 5.86 4.23
N VAL A 199 22.73 5.19 5.37
CA VAL A 199 21.71 5.19 6.44
C VAL A 199 22.29 5.86 7.66
N SER A 200 21.76 7.02 8.02
CA SER A 200 22.23 7.75 9.20
C SER A 200 21.84 7.02 10.50
N PRO A 201 22.66 7.12 11.56
CA PRO A 201 22.30 6.59 12.87
C PRO A 201 20.94 7.07 13.35
N TRP A 202 20.21 6.18 14.03
CA TRP A 202 18.88 6.45 14.62
C TRP A 202 17.85 6.90 13.59
N THR A 203 17.93 6.37 12.38
CA THR A 203 16.94 6.56 11.30
C THR A 203 16.52 5.21 10.74
N ILE A 204 15.40 5.19 10.01
CA ILE A 204 15.02 4.04 9.19
C ILE A 204 14.96 4.51 7.74
N ARG A 205 15.84 3.99 6.88
CA ARG A 205 15.76 4.23 5.44
C ARG A 205 14.94 3.14 4.77
N THR A 206 14.05 3.54 3.88
CA THR A 206 13.18 2.67 3.08
C THR A 206 13.75 2.58 1.68
N PHE A 207 14.33 1.44 1.33
CA PHE A 207 14.79 1.15 -0.02
C PHE A 207 13.65 0.53 -0.83
N ASP A 208 13.38 1.17 -1.97
CA ASP A 208 12.45 0.68 -2.98
C ASP A 208 13.13 -0.40 -3.84
N THR A 209 12.47 -0.94 -4.86
CA THR A 209 13.06 -1.91 -5.79
C THR A 209 14.06 -1.23 -6.75
N ASP A 210 14.85 -2.04 -7.46
CA ASP A 210 15.76 -1.59 -8.53
C ASP A 210 16.85 -0.60 -8.08
N VAL A 211 17.32 -0.67 -6.83
CA VAL A 211 18.29 0.27 -6.25
C VAL A 211 19.57 0.29 -7.09
N ASP A 212 19.98 1.49 -7.54
CA ASP A 212 21.22 1.68 -8.30
C ASP A 212 22.15 2.66 -7.58
N PRO A 213 23.10 2.15 -6.76
CA PRO A 213 24.09 2.97 -6.08
C PRO A 213 24.99 3.78 -7.01
N ALA A 214 25.15 3.36 -8.27
CA ALA A 214 25.97 4.06 -9.26
C ALA A 214 25.30 5.36 -9.76
N VAL A 215 24.01 5.56 -9.48
CA VAL A 215 23.26 6.77 -9.84
C VAL A 215 22.94 7.56 -8.56
N PRO A 216 23.67 8.64 -8.23
CA PRO A 216 23.44 9.40 -6.99
C PRO A 216 22.03 9.99 -6.85
N ALA A 217 21.36 10.28 -7.97
CA ALA A 217 19.99 10.76 -7.97
C ALA A 217 18.97 9.69 -7.53
N ASP A 218 19.32 8.41 -7.68
CA ASP A 218 18.52 7.26 -7.28
C ASP A 218 18.19 7.30 -5.78
N GLY A 219 19.18 7.66 -4.97
CA GLY A 219 19.05 7.78 -3.53
C GLY A 219 17.86 8.64 -3.06
N ARG A 220 17.40 9.60 -3.88
CA ARG A 220 16.28 10.49 -3.55
C ARG A 220 14.94 9.77 -3.45
N ARG A 221 14.74 8.63 -4.13
CA ARG A 221 13.49 7.86 -4.03
C ARG A 221 13.43 7.00 -2.75
N HIS A 222 14.57 6.78 -2.10
CA HIS A 222 14.69 5.96 -0.89
C HIS A 222 14.56 6.80 0.37
N ARG A 223 13.33 6.86 0.91
CA ARG A 223 12.98 7.77 2.00
C ARG A 223 13.66 7.45 3.32
N ILE A 224 13.97 8.49 4.07
CA ILE A 224 14.55 8.39 5.41
C ILE A 224 13.52 8.83 6.43
N LEU A 225 13.19 7.94 7.37
CA LEU A 225 12.43 8.29 8.56
C LEU A 225 13.41 8.77 9.63
N SER A 226 13.46 10.09 9.81
CA SER A 226 14.44 10.75 10.69
C SER A 226 14.24 10.43 12.17
N THR A 227 15.29 10.65 12.97
CA THR A 227 15.28 10.46 14.42
C THR A 227 14.15 11.23 15.10
N GLY A 228 13.88 12.47 14.69
CA GLY A 228 12.78 13.27 15.20
C GLY A 228 11.40 12.61 14.98
N ARG A 229 11.20 11.93 13.84
CA ARG A 229 9.96 11.17 13.58
C ARG A 229 9.89 9.90 14.42
N LEU A 230 11.01 9.20 14.61
CA LEU A 230 11.08 7.98 15.44
C LEU A 230 10.85 8.26 16.95
N LEU A 231 11.19 9.46 17.42
CA LEU A 231 10.90 9.91 18.79
C LEU A 231 9.42 10.26 19.02
N GLY A 232 8.61 10.29 17.97
CA GLY A 232 7.17 10.52 18.06
C GLY A 232 6.40 9.36 18.70
N ARG A 233 5.06 9.36 18.53
CA ARG A 233 4.21 8.27 19.03
C ARG A 233 4.43 6.99 18.21
N ASP A 234 4.67 5.86 18.88
CA ASP A 234 4.89 4.55 18.24
C ASP A 234 3.79 4.18 17.23
N GLY A 235 2.52 4.47 17.57
CA GLY A 235 1.39 4.21 16.68
C GLY A 235 1.46 4.98 15.36
N THR A 236 2.01 6.20 15.37
CA THR A 236 2.22 7.01 14.17
C THR A 236 3.33 6.41 13.31
N VAL A 237 4.47 6.05 13.91
CA VAL A 237 5.59 5.40 13.20
C VAL A 237 5.13 4.11 12.53
N ARG A 238 4.44 3.26 13.29
CA ARG A 238 3.87 2.00 12.79
C ARG A 238 2.87 2.23 11.64
N SER A 239 2.03 3.25 11.74
CA SER A 239 1.08 3.61 10.69
C SER A 239 1.79 4.05 9.41
N ILE A 240 2.85 4.87 9.52
CA ILE A 240 3.65 5.34 8.38
C ILE A 240 4.28 4.15 7.65
N LEU A 241 5.03 3.31 8.37
CA LEU A 241 5.74 2.17 7.78
C LEU A 241 4.75 1.15 7.18
N GLY A 242 3.70 0.80 7.92
CA GLY A 242 2.69 -0.14 7.43
C GLY A 242 1.90 0.41 6.23
N ARG A 243 1.67 1.73 6.15
CA ARG A 243 1.02 2.34 4.99
C ARG A 243 1.91 2.27 3.76
N ALA A 244 3.19 2.62 3.90
CA ALA A 244 4.17 2.53 2.81
C ALA A 244 4.25 1.11 2.23
N THR A 245 4.38 0.08 3.09
CA THR A 245 4.42 -1.30 2.62
C THR A 245 3.15 -1.78 1.94
N ARG A 246 1.97 -1.38 2.44
CA ARG A 246 0.70 -1.77 1.82
C ARG A 246 0.52 -1.14 0.45
N LEU A 247 0.86 0.15 0.32
CA LEU A 247 0.80 0.84 -0.98
C LEU A 247 1.73 0.16 -2.00
N HIS A 248 2.96 -0.17 -1.57
CA HIS A 248 3.91 -0.90 -2.41
C HIS A 248 3.43 -2.31 -2.77
N ALA A 249 2.96 -3.08 -1.78
CA ALA A 249 2.51 -4.46 -1.98
C ALA A 249 1.33 -4.59 -2.97
N VAL A 250 0.46 -3.58 -3.06
CA VAL A 250 -0.64 -3.55 -4.03
C VAL A 250 -0.13 -3.36 -5.47
N GLN A 251 1.00 -2.68 -5.64
CA GLN A 251 1.59 -2.38 -6.95
C GLN A 251 2.55 -3.45 -7.46
N ARG A 252 2.85 -4.48 -6.64
CA ARG A 252 3.81 -5.52 -7.03
C ARG A 252 3.38 -6.28 -8.28
N PRO A 253 4.32 -6.57 -9.18
CA PRO A 253 4.11 -7.54 -10.24
C PRO A 253 3.64 -8.88 -9.66
N GLN A 254 2.70 -9.52 -10.35
CA GLN A 254 2.28 -10.86 -9.98
C GLN A 254 3.32 -11.89 -10.50
N PRO A 255 3.59 -12.98 -9.76
CA PRO A 255 4.48 -14.04 -10.23
C PRO A 255 4.06 -14.63 -11.58
N ALA A 256 5.01 -15.27 -12.26
CA ALA A 256 4.71 -16.08 -13.43
C ALA A 256 3.62 -17.13 -13.09
N ARG A 257 2.78 -17.46 -14.08
CA ARG A 257 1.62 -18.38 -13.93
C ARG A 257 0.52 -17.93 -12.94
N PHE A 258 0.65 -16.78 -12.25
CA PHE A 258 -0.40 -16.27 -11.36
C PHE A 258 -1.76 -16.18 -12.06
N SER A 259 -1.84 -15.50 -13.20
CA SER A 259 -3.10 -15.29 -13.94
C SER A 259 -3.76 -16.60 -14.40
N PRO A 260 -3.05 -17.56 -15.05
CA PRO A 260 -3.61 -18.88 -15.37
C PRO A 260 -4.14 -19.64 -14.15
N VAL A 261 -3.34 -19.74 -13.07
CA VAL A 261 -3.73 -20.45 -11.84
C VAL A 261 -4.94 -19.78 -11.19
N HIS A 262 -4.91 -18.45 -11.09
CA HIS A 262 -6.00 -17.66 -10.54
C HIS A 262 -7.30 -17.89 -11.32
N ARG A 263 -7.26 -17.87 -12.65
CA ARG A 263 -8.42 -18.15 -13.51
C ARG A 263 -8.93 -19.57 -13.34
N ALA A 264 -8.04 -20.56 -13.25
CA ALA A 264 -8.44 -21.96 -13.07
C ALA A 264 -9.15 -22.19 -11.72
N LEU A 265 -8.60 -21.64 -10.64
CA LEU A 265 -9.22 -21.69 -9.31
C LEU A 265 -10.57 -20.96 -9.29
N SER A 266 -10.68 -19.79 -9.92
CA SER A 266 -11.95 -19.06 -10.00
C SER A 266 -13.01 -19.80 -10.81
N ARG A 267 -12.64 -20.54 -11.88
CA ARG A 267 -13.60 -21.40 -12.60
C ARG A 267 -14.08 -22.57 -11.74
N LEU A 268 -13.21 -23.14 -10.92
CA LEU A 268 -13.61 -24.21 -9.99
C LEU A 268 -14.54 -23.66 -8.91
N GLU A 269 -14.27 -22.47 -8.39
CA GLU A 269 -15.18 -21.75 -7.49
C GLU A 269 -16.56 -21.52 -8.14
N ASP A 270 -16.59 -20.97 -9.35
CA ASP A 270 -17.83 -20.75 -10.10
C ASP A 270 -18.56 -22.09 -10.35
N LYS A 271 -17.84 -23.16 -10.65
CA LYS A 271 -18.41 -24.51 -10.81
C LYS A 271 -19.04 -25.03 -9.51
N LEU A 272 -18.38 -24.86 -8.36
CA LEU A 272 -18.95 -25.28 -7.07
C LEU A 272 -20.26 -24.57 -6.77
N LEU A 273 -20.36 -23.27 -7.10
CA LEU A 273 -21.61 -22.53 -6.96
C LEU A 273 -22.71 -23.06 -7.87
N VAL A 274 -22.38 -23.40 -9.12
CA VAL A 274 -23.35 -24.00 -10.06
C VAL A 274 -23.77 -25.40 -9.62
N ASP A 275 -22.84 -26.23 -9.16
CA ASP A 275 -23.12 -27.58 -8.69
C ASP A 275 -24.03 -27.56 -7.44
N ASP A 276 -23.90 -26.56 -6.56
CA ASP A 276 -24.81 -26.36 -5.41
C ASP A 276 -26.23 -25.93 -5.82
N LEU A 277 -26.41 -25.32 -7.01
CA LEU A 277 -27.72 -24.95 -7.57
C LEU A 277 -28.42 -26.13 -8.25
N LEU A 278 -27.65 -27.04 -8.84
CA LEU A 278 -28.20 -28.17 -9.57
C LEU A 278 -28.69 -29.27 -8.60
N PRO A 279 -29.86 -29.90 -8.85
CA PRO A 279 -30.31 -31.02 -8.04
C PRO A 279 -29.34 -32.19 -8.18
N SER A 280 -28.93 -32.78 -7.06
CA SER A 280 -28.09 -33.98 -7.07
C SER A 280 -28.88 -35.15 -7.66
N THR A 281 -28.59 -35.57 -8.90
CA THR A 281 -29.17 -36.80 -9.45
C THR A 281 -28.50 -37.98 -8.77
N THR A 282 -29.25 -38.72 -7.96
CA THR A 282 -28.87 -40.07 -7.54
C THR A 282 -28.63 -40.89 -8.83
N PRO A 283 -27.51 -41.64 -8.95
CA PRO A 283 -27.35 -42.53 -10.08
C PRO A 283 -28.48 -43.55 -10.05
N GLU A 284 -29.29 -43.54 -11.11
CA GLU A 284 -30.29 -44.57 -11.40
C GLU A 284 -29.56 -45.92 -11.43
N PRO A 285 -29.98 -46.93 -10.64
CA PRO A 285 -29.35 -48.24 -10.71
C PRO A 285 -29.58 -48.81 -12.10
N GLU A 286 -28.50 -49.06 -12.86
CA GLU A 286 -28.56 -49.90 -14.06
C GLU A 286 -29.14 -51.26 -13.67
N ALA A 287 -30.41 -51.48 -14.00
CA ALA A 287 -31.05 -52.77 -13.85
C ALA A 287 -30.48 -53.73 -14.91
N PRO A 288 -29.89 -54.89 -14.52
CA PRO A 288 -29.63 -55.94 -15.46
C PRO A 288 -30.97 -56.58 -15.86
N SER A 289 -31.27 -56.54 -17.16
CA SER A 289 -32.32 -57.36 -17.75
C SER A 289 -31.87 -58.83 -17.75
N GLU A 290 -32.55 -59.68 -16.98
CA GLU A 290 -32.64 -61.10 -17.30
C GLU A 290 -34.09 -61.58 -17.17
N VAL A 291 -34.53 -62.22 -18.24
CA VAL A 291 -35.89 -62.73 -18.48
C VAL A 291 -35.81 -64.24 -18.38
N THR A 292 -36.58 -64.91 -17.49
CA THR A 292 -37.31 -66.19 -17.76
C THR A 292 -38.15 -66.67 -16.54
N PRO A 293 -39.10 -67.63 -16.66
CA PRO A 293 -40.52 -67.33 -16.44
C PRO A 293 -41.27 -68.21 -15.41
N VAL A 294 -42.47 -67.73 -15.04
CA VAL A 294 -43.73 -68.42 -14.60
C VAL A 294 -43.64 -69.71 -13.78
N GLN A 295 -44.21 -69.68 -12.56
CA GLN A 295 -45.18 -70.67 -12.06
C GLN A 295 -46.01 -70.13 -10.86
N GLU A 296 -47.32 -70.27 -10.96
CA GLU A 296 -48.34 -70.21 -9.91
C GLU A 296 -49.09 -71.57 -9.93
N PRO A 297 -49.97 -71.96 -8.97
CA PRO A 297 -50.25 -71.41 -7.63
C PRO A 297 -50.45 -72.51 -6.53
N VAL A 298 -50.35 -72.19 -5.23
CA VAL A 298 -51.07 -72.94 -4.15
C VAL A 298 -51.39 -72.01 -2.96
N ALA A 299 -52.65 -72.00 -2.52
CA ALA A 299 -53.20 -71.30 -1.34
C ALA A 299 -53.45 -72.30 -0.16
N PRO A 300 -54.08 -71.90 0.97
CA PRO A 300 -53.67 -70.96 2.04
C PRO A 300 -53.63 -71.69 3.43
N THR A 301 -53.51 -70.94 4.55
CA THR A 301 -53.68 -71.29 6.00
C THR A 301 -52.38 -71.02 6.80
N ALA A 302 -52.30 -70.31 7.93
CA ALA A 302 -53.27 -70.00 8.98
C ALA A 302 -53.05 -68.59 9.57
N LEU A 303 -54.16 -68.02 10.06
CA LEU A 303 -54.21 -66.87 10.95
C LEU A 303 -53.60 -67.22 12.32
N ILE A 304 -52.70 -66.37 12.82
CA ILE A 304 -52.45 -66.23 14.25
C ILE A 304 -52.84 -64.80 14.62
N GLN A 305 -53.99 -64.66 15.28
CA GLN A 305 -54.37 -63.46 15.99
C GLN A 305 -53.53 -63.36 17.27
N VAL A 306 -52.87 -62.23 17.46
CA VAL A 306 -52.46 -61.78 18.80
C VAL A 306 -53.11 -60.43 19.02
N GLU A 307 -54.19 -60.45 19.79
CA GLU A 307 -54.83 -59.26 20.34
C GLU A 307 -54.01 -58.72 21.53
N GLY A 308 -53.82 -57.40 21.55
CA GLY A 308 -53.87 -56.64 22.78
C GLY A 308 -52.57 -56.00 23.26
N ILE A 309 -52.29 -54.77 22.79
CA ILE A 309 -51.92 -53.61 23.63
C ILE A 309 -52.44 -52.34 22.94
N ASN A 310 -53.74 -52.03 23.08
CA ASN A 310 -54.31 -50.75 22.64
C ASN A 310 -54.38 -49.81 23.84
N GLY A 311 -53.48 -48.82 23.89
CA GLY A 311 -53.51 -47.79 24.92
C GLY A 311 -52.53 -46.63 24.72
N GLU A 312 -51.40 -46.84 24.05
CA GLU A 312 -50.40 -45.77 23.77
C GLU A 312 -50.18 -45.52 22.27
N THR A 313 -50.75 -46.35 21.40
CA THR A 313 -50.51 -46.35 19.95
C THR A 313 -51.22 -45.21 19.22
N THR A 314 -52.40 -44.77 19.67
CA THR A 314 -53.20 -43.77 18.95
C THR A 314 -52.56 -42.38 18.94
N PHE A 315 -51.85 -42.00 20.00
CA PHE A 315 -51.16 -40.71 20.06
C PHE A 315 -49.90 -40.68 19.19
N HIS A 316 -49.20 -41.81 19.09
CA HIS A 316 -48.06 -41.98 18.17
C HIS A 316 -48.53 -42.07 16.72
N ASP A 317 -49.66 -42.75 16.45
CA ASP A 317 -50.23 -42.87 15.10
C ASP A 317 -50.73 -41.51 14.58
N GLU A 318 -51.38 -40.69 15.42
CA GLU A 318 -51.76 -39.32 15.05
C GLU A 318 -50.55 -38.41 14.79
N GLN A 319 -49.47 -38.55 15.58
CA GLN A 319 -48.21 -37.82 15.33
C GLN A 319 -47.50 -38.31 14.06
N ILE A 320 -47.55 -39.60 13.77
CA ILE A 320 -46.98 -40.21 12.57
C ILE A 320 -47.77 -39.78 11.32
N GLU A 321 -49.10 -39.73 11.38
CA GLU A 321 -49.94 -39.20 10.31
C GLU A 321 -49.72 -37.70 10.09
N LEU A 322 -49.57 -36.90 11.15
CA LEU A 322 -49.20 -35.50 11.04
C LEU A 322 -47.81 -35.32 10.40
N VAL A 323 -46.84 -36.16 10.74
CA VAL A 323 -45.51 -36.15 10.11
C VAL A 323 -45.58 -36.57 8.64
N LYS A 324 -46.41 -37.57 8.29
CA LYS A 324 -46.65 -37.98 6.89
C LYS A 324 -47.33 -36.87 6.09
N GLU A 325 -48.28 -36.15 6.68
CA GLU A 325 -48.98 -35.02 6.07
C GLU A 325 -48.04 -33.83 5.86
N VAL A 326 -47.28 -33.43 6.89
CA VAL A 326 -46.33 -32.31 6.83
C VAL A 326 -45.18 -32.59 5.85
N LEU A 327 -44.73 -33.84 5.74
CA LEU A 327 -43.64 -34.24 4.85
C LEU A 327 -44.10 -34.75 3.47
N GLY A 328 -45.41 -34.93 3.26
CA GLY A 328 -46.01 -35.38 2.00
C GLY A 328 -45.61 -36.79 1.56
N ILE A 329 -45.44 -37.73 2.50
CA ILE A 329 -44.97 -39.10 2.24
C ILE A 329 -45.99 -40.16 2.64
N ALA A 330 -46.15 -41.20 1.81
CA ALA A 330 -47.09 -42.30 2.06
C ALA A 330 -46.62 -43.23 3.20
N ASN A 331 -45.30 -43.43 3.34
CA ASN A 331 -44.68 -44.27 4.36
C ASN A 331 -43.43 -43.59 4.94
N ILE A 332 -43.19 -43.76 6.24
CA ILE A 332 -41.95 -43.32 6.91
C ILE A 332 -40.94 -44.47 6.81
N ASP A 333 -40.26 -44.58 5.67
CA ASP A 333 -39.11 -45.47 5.53
C ASP A 333 -37.79 -44.67 5.47
N ARG A 334 -36.66 -45.37 5.63
CA ARG A 334 -35.33 -44.76 5.64
C ARG A 334 -35.02 -44.06 4.31
N GLU A 335 -35.57 -44.55 3.21
CA GLU A 335 -35.33 -44.04 1.86
C GLU A 335 -36.05 -42.71 1.64
N ALA A 336 -37.33 -42.62 1.97
CA ALA A 336 -38.14 -41.41 1.92
C ALA A 336 -37.62 -40.32 2.86
N LEU A 337 -37.21 -40.67 4.09
CA LEU A 337 -36.58 -39.73 5.01
C LEU A 337 -35.22 -39.23 4.50
N THR A 338 -34.45 -40.07 3.81
CA THR A 338 -33.18 -39.68 3.18
C THR A 338 -33.42 -38.75 1.99
N GLU A 339 -34.46 -39.00 1.18
CA GLU A 339 -34.84 -38.16 0.06
C GLU A 339 -35.35 -36.78 0.51
N ILE A 340 -36.18 -36.72 1.55
CA ILE A 340 -36.63 -35.45 2.15
C ILE A 340 -35.45 -34.66 2.69
N ARG A 341 -34.56 -35.33 3.45
CA ARG A 341 -33.34 -34.68 3.96
C ARG A 341 -32.50 -34.13 2.80
N ASN A 342 -32.26 -34.93 1.76
CA ASN A 342 -31.50 -34.49 0.59
C ASN A 342 -32.17 -33.30 -0.13
N ARG A 343 -33.51 -33.26 -0.22
CA ARG A 343 -34.27 -32.13 -0.77
C ARG A 343 -34.17 -30.88 0.10
N ALA A 344 -34.29 -31.02 1.42
CA ALA A 344 -34.14 -29.91 2.37
C ALA A 344 -32.71 -29.34 2.38
N ASP A 345 -31.71 -30.22 2.35
CA ASP A 345 -30.30 -29.88 2.25
C ASP A 345 -29.98 -29.22 0.90
N HIS A 346 -30.56 -29.71 -0.20
CA HIS A 346 -30.44 -29.09 -1.53
C HIS A 346 -31.10 -27.71 -1.60
N ALA A 347 -32.32 -27.57 -1.08
CA ALA A 347 -33.01 -26.28 -1.04
C ALA A 347 -32.20 -25.25 -0.24
N SER A 348 -31.69 -25.64 0.93
CA SER A 348 -30.83 -24.79 1.77
C SER A 348 -29.52 -24.41 1.07
N ARG A 349 -28.83 -25.38 0.43
CA ARG A 349 -27.61 -25.11 -0.36
C ARG A 349 -27.89 -24.21 -1.55
N SER A 350 -28.97 -24.44 -2.28
CA SER A 350 -29.37 -23.62 -3.43
C SER A 350 -29.68 -22.18 -3.03
N THR A 351 -30.43 -21.95 -1.94
CA THR A 351 -30.69 -20.58 -1.44
C THR A 351 -29.38 -19.86 -1.10
N ASN A 352 -28.48 -20.52 -0.37
CA ASN A 352 -27.16 -19.97 -0.05
C ASN A 352 -26.32 -19.70 -1.30
N ALA A 353 -26.36 -20.59 -2.30
CA ALA A 353 -25.65 -20.41 -3.56
C ALA A 353 -26.21 -19.22 -4.36
N ILE A 354 -27.53 -19.03 -4.42
CA ILE A 354 -28.17 -17.86 -5.06
C ILE A 354 -27.74 -16.56 -4.36
N GLU A 355 -27.74 -16.52 -3.03
CA GLU A 355 -27.29 -15.37 -2.26
C GLU A 355 -25.82 -15.04 -2.54
N ARG A 356 -24.95 -16.06 -2.57
CA ARG A 356 -23.52 -15.90 -2.92
C ARG A 356 -23.35 -15.35 -4.34
N VAL A 357 -24.02 -15.93 -5.34
CA VAL A 357 -23.93 -15.50 -6.74
C VAL A 357 -24.43 -14.07 -6.89
N THR A 358 -25.56 -13.73 -6.28
CA THR A 358 -26.13 -12.38 -6.32
C THR A 358 -25.15 -11.36 -5.75
N ARG A 359 -24.59 -11.66 -4.58
CA ARG A 359 -23.58 -10.81 -3.94
C ARG A 359 -22.30 -10.69 -4.79
N GLN A 360 -21.81 -11.79 -5.36
CA GLN A 360 -20.62 -11.77 -6.22
C GLN A 360 -20.85 -10.96 -7.51
N LEU A 361 -22.04 -11.05 -8.12
CA LEU A 361 -22.38 -10.27 -9.31
C LEU A 361 -22.45 -8.78 -9.01
N GLN A 362 -23.07 -8.39 -7.89
CA GLN A 362 -23.10 -6.99 -7.43
C GLN A 362 -21.68 -6.46 -7.20
N GLU A 363 -20.85 -7.17 -6.42
CA GLU A 363 -19.44 -6.80 -6.17
C GLU A 363 -18.63 -6.67 -7.48
N ARG A 364 -18.84 -7.56 -8.47
CA ARG A 364 -18.14 -7.52 -9.76
C ARG A 364 -18.58 -6.35 -10.63
N LEU A 365 -19.87 -6.02 -10.68
CA LEU A 365 -20.40 -4.90 -11.47
C LEU A 365 -19.88 -3.56 -10.94
N GLU A 366 -19.97 -3.34 -9.62
CA GLU A 366 -19.43 -2.14 -8.97
C GLU A 366 -17.92 -1.98 -9.25
N ARG A 367 -17.16 -3.09 -9.19
CA ARG A 367 -15.72 -3.05 -9.49
C ARG A 367 -15.42 -2.77 -10.96
N ILE A 368 -16.26 -3.22 -11.91
CA ILE A 368 -16.06 -2.91 -13.33
C ILE A 368 -16.25 -1.40 -13.56
N GLU A 369 -17.31 -0.81 -13.02
CA GLU A 369 -17.57 0.62 -13.14
C GLU A 369 -16.43 1.47 -12.54
N GLU A 370 -15.92 1.06 -11.37
CA GLU A 370 -14.76 1.71 -10.73
C GLU A 370 -13.49 1.58 -11.57
N LEU A 371 -13.19 0.39 -12.10
CA LEU A 371 -12.01 0.15 -12.94
C LEU A 371 -12.06 0.92 -14.27
N GLU A 372 -13.25 1.10 -14.85
CA GLU A 372 -13.43 1.90 -16.06
C GLU A 372 -13.13 3.38 -15.79
N LEU A 373 -13.62 3.92 -14.67
CA LEU A 373 -13.30 5.29 -14.25
C LEU A 373 -11.81 5.48 -13.93
N GLU A 374 -11.21 4.54 -13.20
CA GLU A 374 -9.77 4.56 -12.89
C GLU A 374 -8.93 4.55 -14.17
N ARG A 375 -9.28 3.70 -15.14
CA ARG A 375 -8.60 3.61 -16.44
C ARG A 375 -8.61 4.96 -17.16
N ASP A 376 -9.77 5.60 -17.24
CA ASP A 376 -9.92 6.87 -17.98
C ASP A 376 -9.10 7.98 -17.33
N ILE A 377 -9.11 8.08 -15.99
CA ILE A 377 -8.29 9.03 -15.23
C ILE A 377 -6.79 8.76 -15.43
N MET A 378 -6.37 7.49 -15.34
CA MET A 378 -4.95 7.12 -15.53
C MET A 378 -4.47 7.42 -16.94
N GLN A 379 -5.31 7.21 -17.95
CA GLN A 379 -4.98 7.51 -19.33
C GLN A 379 -4.77 9.02 -19.54
N GLU A 380 -5.70 9.85 -19.06
CA GLU A 380 -5.55 11.32 -19.12
C GLU A 380 -4.28 11.79 -18.41
N ALA A 381 -3.98 11.24 -17.22
CA ALA A 381 -2.78 11.59 -16.47
C ALA A 381 -1.48 11.16 -17.19
N SER A 382 -1.49 9.99 -17.85
CA SER A 382 -0.35 9.51 -18.65
C SER A 382 -0.08 10.42 -19.84
N GLU A 383 -1.13 10.82 -20.55
CA GLU A 383 -1.03 11.75 -21.70
C GLU A 383 -0.49 13.12 -21.25
N GLU A 384 -0.92 13.64 -20.09
CA GLU A 384 -0.37 14.87 -19.51
C GLU A 384 1.11 14.74 -19.14
N GLN A 385 1.51 13.63 -18.51
CA GLN A 385 2.91 13.35 -18.13
C GLN A 385 3.83 13.21 -19.34
N GLU A 386 3.39 12.53 -20.40
CA GLU A 386 4.16 12.41 -21.65
C GLU A 386 4.41 13.78 -22.28
N LEU A 387 3.41 14.66 -22.28
CA LEU A 387 3.55 16.03 -22.78
C LEU A 387 4.52 16.84 -21.92
N GLU A 388 4.41 16.77 -20.58
CA GLU A 388 5.33 17.47 -19.67
C GLU A 388 6.78 16.99 -19.85
N LEU A 389 6.98 15.67 -19.98
CA LEU A 389 8.29 15.09 -20.27
C LEU A 389 8.85 15.59 -21.61
N ALA A 390 8.04 15.60 -22.67
CA ALA A 390 8.47 16.08 -23.98
C ALA A 390 8.90 17.56 -23.94
N VAL A 391 8.17 18.40 -23.20
CA VAL A 391 8.55 19.81 -22.98
C VAL A 391 9.86 19.90 -22.19
N SER A 392 10.00 19.14 -21.09
CA SER A 392 11.21 19.13 -20.27
C SER A 392 12.45 18.71 -21.05
N LEU A 393 12.35 17.65 -21.87
CA LEU A 393 13.43 17.19 -22.74
C LEU A 393 13.81 18.25 -23.79
N ALA A 394 12.83 18.93 -24.36
CA ALA A 394 13.09 20.02 -25.30
C ALA A 394 13.82 21.20 -24.64
N ASP A 395 13.47 21.53 -23.40
CA ASP A 395 14.14 22.60 -22.65
C ASP A 395 15.54 22.17 -22.19
N GLN A 396 15.73 20.93 -21.76
CA GLN A 396 17.05 20.36 -21.48
C GLN A 396 17.97 20.42 -22.71
N ALA A 397 17.45 20.09 -23.90
CA ALA A 397 18.21 20.18 -25.14
C ALA A 397 18.65 21.62 -25.44
N LYS A 398 17.75 22.60 -25.29
CA LYS A 398 18.08 24.02 -25.45
C LYS A 398 19.15 24.49 -24.47
N LEU A 399 19.00 24.14 -23.19
CA LEU A 399 19.99 24.49 -22.15
C LEU A 399 21.34 23.82 -22.43
N ALA A 400 21.35 22.57 -22.89
CA ALA A 400 22.58 21.88 -23.26
C ALA A 400 23.29 22.55 -24.46
N ASP A 401 22.52 23.02 -25.45
CA ASP A 401 23.06 23.77 -26.59
C ASP A 401 23.59 25.14 -26.18
N GLU A 402 22.89 25.83 -25.28
CA GLU A 402 23.32 27.11 -24.71
C GLU A 402 24.61 26.96 -23.89
N VAL A 403 24.68 25.96 -23.00
CA VAL A 403 25.90 25.64 -22.24
C VAL A 403 27.05 25.32 -23.20
N ARG A 404 26.81 24.54 -24.27
CA ARG A 404 27.85 24.23 -25.27
C ARG A 404 28.29 25.48 -26.04
N TRP A 405 27.38 26.41 -26.31
CA TRP A 405 27.71 27.70 -26.93
C TRP A 405 28.53 28.59 -25.98
N LEU A 406 28.09 28.75 -24.73
CA LEU A 406 28.79 29.53 -23.69
C LEU A 406 30.20 28.98 -23.42
N ARG A 407 30.35 27.66 -23.26
CA ARG A 407 31.65 27.01 -23.07
C ARG A 407 32.60 27.26 -24.24
N ARG A 408 32.12 27.14 -25.49
CA ARG A 408 32.92 27.47 -26.68
C ARG A 408 33.34 28.94 -26.68
N ARG A 409 32.45 29.85 -26.27
CA ARG A 409 32.73 31.28 -26.23
C ARG A 409 33.74 31.65 -25.14
N LEU A 410 33.63 31.05 -23.95
CA LEU A 410 34.53 31.25 -22.82
C LEU A 410 35.94 30.68 -23.11
N ALA A 411 36.01 29.50 -23.72
CA ALA A 411 37.27 28.93 -24.18
C ALA A 411 37.95 29.83 -25.24
N ALA A 412 37.17 30.39 -26.16
CA ALA A 412 37.67 31.34 -27.16
C ALA A 412 38.13 32.68 -26.57
N SER A 413 37.65 33.08 -25.39
CA SER A 413 38.14 34.27 -24.66
C SER A 413 39.38 34.02 -23.80
N GLY A 414 39.96 32.82 -23.85
CA GLY A 414 41.22 32.48 -23.18
C GLY A 414 41.08 31.72 -21.85
N ASP A 415 39.86 31.41 -21.42
CA ASP A 415 39.60 30.65 -20.19
C ASP A 415 39.02 29.26 -20.50
N ALA A 416 39.81 28.45 -21.22
CA ALA A 416 39.42 27.10 -21.58
C ALA A 416 39.38 26.14 -20.37
N GLU A 417 40.15 26.43 -19.33
CA GLU A 417 40.20 25.61 -18.12
C GLU A 417 38.85 25.64 -17.40
N ASN A 418 38.31 26.83 -17.10
CA ASN A 418 37.00 26.94 -16.45
C ASN A 418 35.85 26.54 -17.39
N ALA A 419 35.99 26.72 -18.71
CA ALA A 419 34.96 26.35 -19.67
C ALA A 419 34.62 24.84 -19.65
N TYR A 420 35.59 23.97 -19.40
CA TYR A 420 35.39 22.51 -19.44
C TYR A 420 35.57 21.82 -18.09
N ARG A 421 35.87 22.57 -17.03
CA ARG A 421 35.91 22.02 -15.67
C ARG A 421 34.52 21.48 -15.28
N LEU A 422 34.52 20.40 -14.49
CA LEU A 422 33.30 19.92 -13.83
C LEU A 422 32.79 20.99 -12.85
N LEU A 423 31.46 21.11 -12.73
CA LEU A 423 30.86 22.05 -11.79
C LEU A 423 31.29 21.66 -10.36
N PRO A 424 31.91 22.56 -9.58
CA PRO A 424 32.23 22.27 -8.19
C PRO A 424 30.97 21.93 -7.38
N GLU A 425 31.11 21.08 -6.37
CA GLU A 425 29.99 20.73 -5.48
C GLU A 425 29.42 21.96 -4.76
N GLU A 426 30.28 22.92 -4.41
CA GLU A 426 29.91 24.19 -3.77
C GLU A 426 28.97 25.06 -4.63
N GLU A 427 29.10 24.98 -5.95
CA GLU A 427 28.25 25.69 -6.93
C GLU A 427 27.00 24.87 -7.31
N THR A 428 26.94 23.61 -6.88
CA THR A 428 25.81 22.73 -7.17
C THR A 428 24.67 23.03 -6.20
N SER A 429 23.49 23.32 -6.74
CA SER A 429 22.32 23.60 -5.91
C SER A 429 21.87 22.32 -5.20
N ARG A 430 21.98 22.31 -3.87
CA ARG A 430 21.39 21.27 -3.02
C ARG A 430 19.88 21.47 -2.94
N TYR A 431 19.13 20.39 -3.08
CA TYR A 431 17.67 20.35 -2.95
C TYR A 431 17.28 19.47 -1.76
N PRO A 432 16.22 19.81 -1.02
CA PRO A 432 15.68 18.96 0.03
C PRO A 432 15.02 17.71 -0.58
N GLY A 433 15.20 16.56 0.06
CA GLY A 433 14.52 15.31 -0.28
C GLY A 433 13.06 15.27 0.18
N ASP A 434 12.70 16.01 1.23
CA ASP A 434 11.33 16.11 1.73
C ASP A 434 11.04 17.45 2.45
N PHE A 435 9.83 17.61 2.98
CA PHE A 435 9.44 18.80 3.74
C PHE A 435 10.09 18.91 5.13
N ALA A 436 10.63 17.82 5.69
CA ALA A 436 11.37 17.88 6.94
C ALA A 436 12.76 18.47 6.71
N GLU A 437 13.50 17.96 5.72
CA GLU A 437 14.78 18.51 5.29
C GLU A 437 14.61 19.95 4.79
N LEU A 438 13.50 20.28 4.12
CA LEU A 438 13.19 21.67 3.73
C LEU A 438 13.19 22.62 4.93
N VAL A 439 12.59 22.24 6.06
CA VAL A 439 12.55 23.08 7.29
C VAL A 439 13.96 23.30 7.85
N ASP A 440 14.76 22.23 7.90
CA ASP A 440 16.14 22.31 8.38
C ASP A 440 16.99 23.21 7.46
N MET A 441 16.82 23.08 6.14
CA MET A 441 17.49 23.90 5.15
C MET A 441 17.03 25.37 5.19
N LEU A 442 15.74 25.64 5.44
CA LEU A 442 15.20 26.99 5.58
C LEU A 442 15.87 27.77 6.71
N ALA A 443 16.17 27.12 7.84
CA ALA A 443 16.82 27.76 8.98
C ALA A 443 18.19 28.36 8.59
N THR A 444 18.93 27.70 7.69
CA THR A 444 20.25 28.16 7.22
C THR A 444 20.20 29.44 6.38
N LYS A 445 19.05 29.76 5.77
CA LYS A 445 18.89 30.91 4.85
C LYS A 445 18.63 32.24 5.54
N SER A 446 18.52 32.24 6.86
CA SER A 446 18.41 33.46 7.67
C SER A 446 19.55 34.45 7.44
N GLY A 447 20.76 33.95 7.11
CA GLY A 447 21.93 34.76 6.80
C GLY A 447 21.92 35.39 5.40
N GLU A 448 21.07 34.88 4.49
CA GLU A 448 20.89 35.37 3.11
C GLU A 448 19.65 36.29 2.99
N GLY A 449 19.14 36.78 4.13
CA GLY A 449 18.04 37.75 4.21
C GLY A 449 16.63 37.15 4.10
N VAL A 450 16.49 35.82 4.05
CA VAL A 450 15.19 35.13 4.07
C VAL A 450 14.99 34.41 5.39
N VAL A 451 13.95 34.77 6.14
CA VAL A 451 13.66 34.23 7.47
C VAL A 451 12.33 33.50 7.47
N PHE A 452 12.33 32.22 7.85
CA PHE A 452 11.10 31.48 8.09
C PHE A 452 10.56 31.80 9.49
N SER A 453 9.34 32.34 9.56
CA SER A 453 8.63 32.66 10.81
C SER A 453 7.35 31.85 10.98
N GLY A 454 7.01 30.97 10.03
CA GLY A 454 5.81 30.15 10.08
C GLY A 454 5.90 28.95 11.03
N ASP A 455 4.78 28.23 11.16
CA ASP A 455 4.70 27.00 11.93
C ASP A 455 5.28 25.82 11.13
N GLU A 456 6.35 25.23 11.65
CA GLU A 456 7.03 24.08 11.05
C GLU A 456 6.17 22.81 11.01
N GLU A 457 5.24 22.63 11.95
CA GLU A 457 4.34 21.46 11.95
C GLU A 457 3.46 21.46 10.70
N ILE A 458 2.94 22.63 10.31
CA ILE A 458 2.12 22.79 9.10
C ILE A 458 2.91 22.45 7.83
N VAL A 459 4.19 22.81 7.78
CA VAL A 459 5.07 22.45 6.65
C VAL A 459 5.24 20.93 6.59
N ARG A 460 5.45 20.30 7.75
CA ARG A 460 5.64 18.84 7.87
C ARG A 460 4.39 18.04 7.53
N GLU A 461 3.19 18.61 7.65
CA GLU A 461 1.94 17.97 7.18
C GLU A 461 1.95 17.73 5.67
N LEU A 462 2.62 18.60 4.89
CA LEU A 462 2.70 18.44 3.43
C LEU A 462 3.48 17.19 3.00
N ALA A 463 4.37 16.66 3.86
CA ALA A 463 5.11 15.42 3.63
C ALA A 463 4.19 14.19 3.47
N GLU A 464 2.95 14.25 3.97
CA GLU A 464 1.99 13.15 3.80
C GLU A 464 1.51 13.03 2.36
N HIS A 465 1.57 14.13 1.60
CA HIS A 465 1.06 14.22 0.24
C HIS A 465 2.18 14.14 -0.79
N ASP A 466 3.34 14.76 -0.53
CA ASP A 466 4.44 14.85 -1.49
C ASP A 466 5.40 13.67 -1.34
N THR A 467 5.14 12.62 -2.10
CA THR A 467 5.80 11.33 -1.95
C THR A 467 7.22 11.27 -2.52
N ILE A 468 7.57 12.18 -3.43
CA ILE A 468 8.84 12.17 -4.17
C ILE A 468 9.65 13.47 -3.88
N GLY A 469 9.14 14.34 -2.99
CA GLY A 469 9.80 15.62 -2.67
C GLY A 469 9.72 16.65 -3.81
N ARG A 470 8.79 16.47 -4.75
CA ARG A 470 8.67 17.34 -5.93
C ARG A 470 8.27 18.76 -5.53
N VAL A 471 7.30 18.88 -4.63
CA VAL A 471 6.84 20.18 -4.15
C VAL A 471 7.75 20.73 -3.08
N ALA A 472 8.43 19.88 -2.29
CA ALA A 472 9.57 20.33 -1.48
C ALA A 472 10.64 21.01 -2.35
N GLY A 473 11.02 20.41 -3.48
CA GLY A 473 11.95 20.98 -4.44
C GLY A 473 11.47 22.30 -5.06
N VAL A 474 10.20 22.36 -5.50
CA VAL A 474 9.62 23.62 -6.02
C VAL A 474 9.55 24.71 -4.95
N THR A 475 9.28 24.34 -3.70
CA THR A 475 9.28 25.28 -2.58
C THR A 475 10.68 25.83 -2.35
N TRP A 476 11.69 24.96 -2.43
CA TRP A 476 13.08 25.37 -2.33
C TRP A 476 13.50 26.31 -3.47
N ASP A 477 13.10 26.05 -4.73
CA ASP A 477 13.33 26.98 -5.84
C ASP A 477 12.77 28.37 -5.54
N CYS A 478 11.56 28.44 -4.97
CA CYS A 478 10.95 29.70 -4.57
C CYS A 478 11.76 30.41 -3.47
N VAL A 479 12.30 29.68 -2.50
CA VAL A 479 13.17 30.24 -1.44
C VAL A 479 14.46 30.78 -2.02
N LEU A 480 15.11 30.04 -2.93
CA LEU A 480 16.34 30.49 -3.60
C LEU A 480 16.10 31.75 -4.43
N VAL A 481 14.94 31.87 -5.09
CA VAL A 481 14.54 33.10 -5.77
C VAL A 481 14.36 34.28 -4.81
N LEU A 482 13.84 34.06 -3.60
CA LEU A 482 13.76 35.12 -2.59
C LEU A 482 15.15 35.56 -2.11
N CYS A 483 16.09 34.63 -1.94
CA CYS A 483 17.48 34.95 -1.59
C CYS A 483 18.14 35.78 -2.71
N ASP A 484 17.97 35.37 -3.98
CA ASP A 484 18.49 36.10 -5.14
C ASP A 484 17.81 37.47 -5.31
N TYR A 485 16.52 37.59 -4.98
CA TYR A 485 15.81 38.88 -4.96
C TYR A 485 16.41 39.83 -3.91
N VAL A 486 16.66 39.36 -2.69
CA VAL A 486 17.34 40.15 -1.65
C VAL A 486 18.73 40.57 -2.14
N ARG A 487 19.52 39.63 -2.69
CA ARG A 487 20.84 39.91 -3.25
C ARG A 487 20.81 40.96 -4.37
N ALA A 488 19.83 40.88 -5.28
CA ALA A 488 19.67 41.86 -6.36
C ALA A 488 19.33 43.26 -5.83
N ARG A 489 18.57 43.35 -4.73
CA ARG A 489 18.28 44.63 -4.09
C ARG A 489 19.46 45.17 -3.29
N GLU A 490 20.28 44.31 -2.69
CA GLU A 490 21.50 44.72 -1.99
C GLU A 490 22.58 45.22 -2.96
N ALA A 491 22.72 44.55 -4.11
CA ALA A 491 23.62 44.96 -5.18
C ALA A 491 23.17 46.23 -5.92
N GLY A 492 21.91 46.65 -5.75
CA GLY A 492 21.32 47.79 -6.46
C GLY A 492 20.87 47.47 -7.90
N ASP A 493 20.92 46.20 -8.30
CA ASP A 493 20.48 45.71 -9.62
C ASP A 493 18.96 45.72 -9.77
N HIS A 494 18.22 45.78 -8.65
CA HIS A 494 16.77 45.88 -8.64
C HIS A 494 16.25 46.77 -7.50
N THR A 495 15.22 47.56 -7.77
CA THR A 495 14.69 48.56 -6.81
C THR A 495 13.23 48.36 -6.44
N HIS A 496 12.53 47.45 -7.10
CA HIS A 496 11.09 47.28 -6.95
C HIS A 496 10.71 45.98 -6.22
N GLY A 497 9.41 45.74 -6.00
CA GLY A 497 8.92 44.53 -5.34
C GLY A 497 9.10 43.24 -6.16
N LEU A 498 8.92 42.08 -5.50
CA LEU A 498 9.14 40.75 -6.10
C LEU A 498 8.38 40.52 -7.41
N ARG A 499 7.15 41.05 -7.55
CA ARG A 499 6.39 40.91 -8.81
C ARG A 499 7.17 41.40 -10.02
N GLN A 500 7.73 42.60 -9.91
CA GLN A 500 8.45 43.25 -11.00
C GLN A 500 9.81 42.60 -11.21
N TYR A 501 10.42 42.06 -10.14
CA TYR A 501 11.60 41.21 -10.25
C TYR A 501 11.32 39.94 -11.07
N LEU A 502 10.19 39.26 -10.84
CA LEU A 502 9.83 38.05 -11.60
C LEU A 502 9.45 38.37 -13.06
N GLU A 503 8.83 39.51 -13.32
CA GLU A 503 8.51 39.96 -14.68
C GLU A 503 9.76 40.39 -15.46
N ASN A 504 10.78 40.94 -14.79
CA ASN A 504 12.00 41.45 -15.39
C ASN A 504 13.24 41.08 -14.55
N THR A 505 13.57 39.80 -14.47
CA THR A 505 14.69 39.33 -13.64
C THR A 505 16.03 39.81 -14.21
N PRO A 506 16.89 40.48 -13.42
CA PRO A 506 18.22 40.88 -13.86
C PRO A 506 19.08 39.66 -14.25
N GLN A 507 20.03 39.85 -15.16
CA GLN A 507 20.94 38.77 -15.58
C GLN A 507 21.78 38.27 -14.39
N GLY A 508 21.98 36.95 -14.31
CA GLY A 508 22.76 36.32 -13.24
C GLY A 508 21.95 35.98 -11.97
N TYR A 509 20.64 36.20 -11.98
CA TYR A 509 19.77 35.86 -10.87
C TYR A 509 18.68 34.85 -11.26
N ARG A 510 18.22 34.07 -10.26
CA ARG A 510 17.17 33.06 -10.43
C ARG A 510 15.79 33.71 -10.57
N ALA A 511 14.95 33.07 -11.38
CA ALA A 511 13.55 33.42 -11.54
C ALA A 511 12.67 32.16 -11.53
N VAL A 512 11.44 32.32 -11.06
CA VAL A 512 10.34 31.39 -11.31
C VAL A 512 9.30 32.07 -12.20
N SER A 513 8.44 31.28 -12.85
CA SER A 513 7.38 31.84 -13.71
C SER A 513 6.51 32.86 -12.94
N PRO A 514 6.25 34.05 -13.50
CA PRO A 514 5.36 35.04 -12.89
C PRO A 514 3.96 34.50 -12.59
N LYS A 515 3.51 33.45 -13.31
CA LYS A 515 2.22 32.79 -13.07
C LYS A 515 2.12 32.10 -11.70
N LYS A 516 3.27 31.76 -11.09
CA LYS A 516 3.33 31.21 -9.73
C LYS A 516 3.06 32.29 -8.66
N PHE A 517 3.21 33.57 -8.99
CA PHE A 517 3.06 34.66 -8.05
C PHE A 517 1.63 35.23 -8.03
N ALA A 518 1.13 35.53 -6.83
CA ALA A 518 -0.11 36.25 -6.60
C ALA A 518 0.14 37.45 -5.68
N ALA A 519 -0.15 38.66 -6.19
CA ALA A 519 0.17 39.92 -5.52
C ALA A 519 -0.75 40.25 -4.34
N LYS A 520 -2.02 39.86 -4.43
CA LYS A 520 -3.07 40.11 -3.44
C LYS A 520 -4.07 38.95 -3.44
N GLU A 521 -4.64 38.67 -2.28
CA GLU A 521 -5.86 37.86 -2.20
C GLU A 521 -7.05 38.66 -2.76
N THR A 522 -8.05 37.99 -3.31
CA THR A 522 -9.20 38.72 -3.89
C THR A 522 -9.94 39.49 -2.80
N ALA A 523 -10.47 40.68 -3.12
CA ALA A 523 -11.16 41.54 -2.14
C ALA A 523 -12.28 40.81 -1.37
N ARG A 524 -13.00 39.91 -2.05
CA ARG A 524 -14.00 39.01 -1.45
C ARG A 524 -13.39 38.06 -0.40
N THR A 525 -12.21 37.50 -0.67
CA THR A 525 -11.50 36.59 0.23
C THR A 525 -10.98 37.32 1.46
N MET A 526 -10.48 38.55 1.30
CA MET A 526 -10.04 39.37 2.43
C MET A 526 -11.21 39.82 3.32
N GLN A 527 -12.38 40.08 2.73
CA GLN A 527 -13.58 40.49 3.46
C GLN A 527 -14.21 39.34 4.27
N GLU A 528 -14.14 38.10 3.78
CA GLU A 528 -14.74 36.94 4.44
C GLU A 528 -13.74 36.14 5.30
N TRP A 529 -12.44 36.18 4.99
CA TRP A 529 -11.42 35.29 5.57
C TRP A 529 -10.07 35.97 5.87
N GLY A 530 -10.04 37.30 5.96
CA GLY A 530 -8.81 38.09 6.20
C GLY A 530 -8.02 37.68 7.45
N ASP A 531 -8.72 37.18 8.48
CA ASP A 531 -8.08 36.67 9.71
C ASP A 531 -7.19 35.45 9.45
N GLN A 532 -7.47 34.65 8.41
CA GLN A 532 -6.65 33.50 8.01
C GLN A 532 -5.44 33.87 7.15
N ARG A 533 -5.18 35.16 6.97
CA ARG A 533 -3.98 35.70 6.30
C ARG A 533 -3.08 36.46 7.26
N ARG A 534 -3.34 36.32 8.57
CA ARG A 534 -2.40 36.66 9.63
C ARG A 534 -1.48 35.47 9.86
N PHE A 535 -0.20 35.72 9.73
CA PHE A 535 0.83 34.70 9.92
C PHE A 535 1.88 35.19 10.90
N PRO A 536 2.58 34.27 11.60
CA PRO A 536 3.54 34.69 12.58
C PRO A 536 4.69 35.46 11.92
N ALA A 537 5.11 36.53 12.59
CA ALA A 537 6.19 37.41 12.17
C ALA A 537 6.97 37.86 13.42
N PRO A 538 8.27 38.17 13.30
CA PRO A 538 9.04 38.64 14.45
C PRO A 538 8.42 39.89 15.10
N THR A 539 8.57 40.00 16.43
CA THR A 539 7.93 41.06 17.22
C THR A 539 8.43 42.47 16.90
N HIS A 540 9.57 42.61 16.24
CA HIS A 540 10.08 43.89 15.76
C HIS A 540 9.42 44.35 14.45
N VAL A 541 8.77 43.44 13.72
CA VAL A 541 7.97 43.74 12.52
C VAL A 541 6.55 44.13 12.92
N ASP A 542 5.93 43.35 13.81
CA ASP A 542 4.63 43.68 14.42
C ASP A 542 4.65 43.29 15.90
N THR A 543 4.26 44.22 16.78
CA THR A 543 4.24 44.01 18.23
C THR A 543 3.33 42.87 18.69
N THR A 544 2.37 42.46 17.87
CA THR A 544 1.45 41.35 18.17
C THR A 544 2.06 39.97 17.90
N GLY A 545 3.19 39.90 17.19
CA GLY A 545 3.81 38.64 16.77
C GLY A 545 3.19 38.01 15.52
N GLU A 546 2.19 38.65 14.92
CA GLU A 546 1.57 38.24 13.66
C GLU A 546 1.34 39.42 12.73
N THR A 547 1.44 39.21 11.42
CA THR A 547 1.20 40.24 10.42
C THR A 547 0.39 39.72 9.24
N VAL A 548 -0.28 40.62 8.53
CA VAL A 548 -1.10 40.26 7.36
C VAL A 548 -0.19 40.06 6.15
N MET A 549 -0.15 38.85 5.60
CA MET A 549 0.57 38.54 4.36
C MET A 549 -0.43 38.12 3.27
N GLU A 550 -0.61 38.96 2.25
CA GLU A 550 -1.49 38.66 1.11
C GLU A 550 -0.73 38.05 -0.08
N ALA A 551 0.53 38.46 -0.24
CA ALA A 551 1.39 38.01 -1.32
C ALA A 551 1.78 36.55 -1.10
N HIS A 552 1.59 35.73 -2.13
CA HIS A 552 1.92 34.31 -2.04
C HIS A 552 2.40 33.71 -3.36
N LEU A 553 3.15 32.63 -3.22
CA LEU A 553 3.63 31.79 -4.31
C LEU A 553 2.88 30.46 -4.32
N LYS A 554 2.43 30.03 -5.50
CA LYS A 554 1.81 28.73 -5.75
C LYS A 554 2.90 27.67 -5.94
N LEU A 555 2.90 26.66 -5.07
CA LEU A 555 3.96 25.65 -5.01
C LEU A 555 3.69 24.43 -5.92
N GLY A 556 2.59 24.45 -6.66
CA GLY A 556 2.14 23.35 -7.52
C GLY A 556 0.96 22.59 -6.93
N LYS A 557 0.73 21.38 -7.43
CA LYS A 557 -0.32 20.46 -6.95
C LYS A 557 0.30 19.19 -6.36
N VAL A 558 -0.25 18.69 -5.27
CA VAL A 558 0.14 17.40 -4.68
C VAL A 558 -1.13 16.64 -4.36
N GLY A 559 -1.44 15.61 -5.15
CA GLY A 559 -2.77 15.03 -5.16
C GLY A 559 -3.84 16.10 -5.38
N MET A 560 -4.81 16.18 -4.47
CA MET A 560 -5.91 17.16 -4.51
C MET A 560 -5.55 18.52 -3.85
N ILE A 561 -4.32 18.69 -3.36
CA ILE A 561 -3.92 19.88 -2.60
C ILE A 561 -3.10 20.81 -3.49
N SER A 562 -3.27 22.12 -3.31
CA SER A 562 -2.45 23.15 -3.98
C SER A 562 -1.71 23.99 -2.94
N PRO A 563 -0.54 23.54 -2.45
CA PRO A 563 0.19 24.24 -1.40
C PRO A 563 0.66 25.64 -1.79
N ARG A 564 0.77 26.53 -0.81
CA ARG A 564 1.10 27.96 -0.99
C ARG A 564 2.11 28.42 0.03
N MET A 565 2.98 29.33 -0.40
CA MET A 565 3.93 30.03 0.45
C MET A 565 3.53 31.49 0.57
N TYR A 566 3.12 31.94 1.77
CA TYR A 566 2.86 33.35 2.05
C TYR A 566 4.12 34.01 2.61
N TYR A 567 4.40 35.21 2.13
CA TYR A 567 5.58 35.94 2.53
C TYR A 567 5.31 37.44 2.68
N LEU A 568 6.14 38.10 3.47
CA LEU A 568 6.19 39.54 3.65
C LEU A 568 7.53 40.07 3.13
N ASP A 569 7.46 40.96 2.15
CA ASP A 569 8.61 41.74 1.70
C ASP A 569 8.83 42.94 2.63
N ASN A 570 9.76 42.80 3.57
CA ASN A 570 10.12 43.86 4.51
C ASN A 570 11.47 44.52 4.18
N TYR A 571 11.97 44.31 2.96
CA TYR A 571 13.33 44.70 2.59
C TYR A 571 13.60 46.21 2.79
N THR A 572 12.62 47.07 2.51
CA THR A 572 12.78 48.52 2.68
C THR A 572 12.93 48.95 4.16
N GLN A 573 12.48 48.12 5.12
CA GLN A 573 12.56 48.45 6.55
C GLN A 573 13.78 47.81 7.22
N ASP A 574 14.02 46.52 6.98
CA ASP A 574 15.08 45.75 7.67
C ASP A 574 15.94 44.88 6.74
N GLY A 575 15.78 45.02 5.41
CA GLY A 575 16.54 44.26 4.41
C GLY A 575 16.10 42.80 4.26
N LYS A 576 15.00 42.37 4.90
CA LYS A 576 14.62 40.94 4.95
C LYS A 576 13.29 40.63 4.28
N VAL A 577 13.14 39.36 3.92
CA VAL A 577 11.88 38.75 3.51
C VAL A 577 11.49 37.68 4.53
N TYR A 578 10.26 37.76 5.04
CA TYR A 578 9.74 36.82 6.02
C TYR A 578 8.78 35.83 5.36
N ILE A 579 8.97 34.54 5.58
CA ILE A 579 8.04 33.50 5.13
C ILE A 579 7.19 33.09 6.34
N GLY A 580 5.94 33.54 6.37
CA GLY A 580 5.02 33.29 7.48
C GLY A 580 4.23 32.00 7.36
N TYR A 581 4.16 31.39 6.17
CA TYR A 581 3.38 30.16 5.96
C TYR A 581 3.85 29.37 4.75
N ILE A 582 4.00 28.07 4.91
CA ILE A 582 4.10 27.08 3.83
C ILE A 582 3.14 25.95 4.19
N GLY A 583 2.09 25.75 3.40
CA GLY A 583 1.06 24.79 3.77
C GLY A 583 -0.01 24.61 2.72
N THR A 584 -1.01 23.78 3.03
CA THR A 584 -2.15 23.55 2.16
C THR A 584 -2.90 24.85 1.87
N HIS A 585 -3.61 24.93 0.75
CA HIS A 585 -4.45 26.09 0.52
C HIS A 585 -5.56 26.18 1.58
N ARG A 586 -5.49 27.18 2.46
CA ARG A 586 -6.56 27.51 3.41
C ARG A 586 -7.84 27.86 2.63
N ARG A 587 -8.92 27.11 2.90
CA ARG A 587 -10.18 27.06 2.11
C ARG A 587 -10.72 28.46 1.79
N ASN A 588 -10.92 28.73 0.50
CA ASN A 588 -12.03 29.55 0.05
C ASN A 588 -13.04 28.54 -0.50
N THR A 589 -14.18 28.39 0.15
CA THR A 589 -15.17 27.33 -0.16
C THR A 589 -15.76 27.60 -1.54
N GLN A 590 -15.17 27.02 -2.58
CA GLN A 590 -15.76 26.64 -3.86
C GLN A 590 -14.65 26.27 -4.86
N THR A 591 -14.40 24.98 -5.05
CA THR A 591 -14.30 24.40 -6.40
C THR A 591 -14.36 22.87 -6.28
N ASN A 592 -15.52 22.35 -6.71
CA ASN A 592 -15.94 20.99 -7.08
C ASN A 592 -15.25 19.77 -6.48
#